data_AF-A0A081BVF4-F1
#
_entry.id   AF-A0A081BVF4-F1
#
_cell.length_a   1.000
_cell.length_b   1.000
_cell.length_c   1.000
_cell.angle_alpha   90.00
_cell.angle_beta   90.00
_cell.angle_gamma   90.00
#
_symmetry.space_group_name_H-M   'P 1'
#
loop_
_entity.id
_entity.type
_entity.pdbx_description
1 polymer ?
#
loop_
_entity_poly.entity_id
_entity_poly.type
_entity_poly.pdbx_seq_one_letter_code
_entity_poly.pdbx_strand_id
1 'polypeptide(L)'
;MKYDQEEQEILEAYETGRMKLSKPSPSEITIIKATAENTFKKNKRITIRLYDHDFKGIQKKALQMGIPYQTLIAGIIHRYIEGDLVSKKD
;
A
#
# COMPACT_ATOMS: atom_id res chain seq x y z
N MET A 1 -15.27 12.44 4.06
CA MET A 1 -14.95 11.04 3.75
C MET A 1 -16.08 10.20 4.32
N LYS A 2 -16.62 9.28 3.53
CA LYS A 2 -17.68 8.37 3.98
C LYS A 2 -16.99 7.08 4.36
N TYR A 3 -17.06 6.69 5.62
CA TYR A 3 -16.56 5.41 6.08
C TYR A 3 -17.36 4.29 5.40
N ASP A 4 -16.69 3.22 5.00
CA ASP A 4 -17.37 2.03 4.50
C ASP A 4 -18.07 1.29 5.66
N GLN A 5 -18.88 0.28 5.31
CA GLN A 5 -19.71 -0.41 6.29
C GLN A 5 -18.87 -1.19 7.32
N GLU A 6 -17.70 -1.71 6.94
CA GLU A 6 -16.76 -2.35 7.86
C GLU A 6 -16.13 -1.32 8.81
N GLU A 7 -15.69 -0.18 8.30
CA GLU A 7 -15.10 0.89 9.08
C GLU A 7 -16.10 1.46 10.11
N GLN A 8 -17.37 1.60 9.74
CA GLN A 8 -18.43 2.02 10.66
C GLN A 8 -18.69 0.99 11.77
N GLU A 9 -18.75 -0.30 11.44
CA GLU A 9 -18.92 -1.36 12.44
C GLU A 9 -17.74 -1.45 13.41
N ILE A 10 -16.51 -1.26 12.93
CA ILE A 10 -15.30 -1.20 13.76
C ILE A 10 -15.35 -0.02 14.72
N LEU A 11 -15.76 1.17 14.24
CA LEU A 11 -15.92 2.37 15.06
C LEU A 11 -17.00 2.19 16.14
N GLU A 12 -18.17 1.67 15.76
CA GLU A 12 -19.24 1.40 16.73
C GLU A 12 -18.81 0.37 17.77
N ALA A 13 -18.12 -0.71 17.38
CA ALA A 13 -17.63 -1.73 18.31
C ALA A 13 -16.55 -1.20 19.27
N TYR A 14 -15.74 -0.22 18.83
CA TYR A 14 -14.76 0.47 19.64
C TYR A 14 -15.41 1.45 20.61
N GLU A 15 -16.32 2.32 20.14
CA GLU A 15 -17.02 3.33 20.95
C GLU A 15 -17.96 2.70 21.99
N THR A 16 -18.62 1.58 21.64
CA THR A 16 -19.49 0.84 22.57
C THR A 16 -18.73 -0.04 23.56
N GLY A 17 -17.39 -0.08 23.50
CA GLY A 17 -16.54 -0.87 24.40
C GLY A 17 -16.73 -2.38 24.27
N ARG A 18 -17.37 -2.86 23.19
CA ARG A 18 -17.58 -4.28 22.90
C ARG A 18 -16.32 -4.97 22.39
N MET A 19 -15.35 -4.19 21.90
CA MET A 19 -14.07 -4.69 21.43
C MET A 19 -13.19 -5.10 22.62
N LYS A 20 -12.96 -6.41 22.78
CA LYS A 20 -12.01 -6.92 23.77
C LYS A 20 -10.58 -6.60 23.31
N LEU A 21 -10.02 -5.50 23.83
CA LEU A 21 -8.63 -5.13 23.62
C LEU A 21 -7.73 -6.13 24.34
N SER A 22 -7.15 -7.10 23.62
CA SER A 22 -6.04 -7.89 24.13
C SER A 22 -4.74 -7.11 23.93
N LYS A 23 -3.93 -6.98 24.98
CA LYS A 23 -2.56 -6.51 24.81
C LYS A 23 -1.78 -7.67 24.17
N PRO A 24 -1.17 -7.47 22.99
CA PRO A 24 -0.42 -8.53 22.34
C PRO A 24 0.75 -8.97 23.23
N SER A 25 1.02 -10.27 23.25
CA SER A 25 2.19 -10.85 23.90
C SER A 25 3.48 -10.26 23.30
N PRO A 26 4.59 -10.16 24.06
CA PRO A 26 5.90 -9.80 23.51
C PRO A 26 6.29 -10.63 22.27
N SER A 27 5.88 -11.91 22.21
CA SER A 27 6.10 -12.79 21.05
C SER A 27 5.29 -12.36 19.82
N GLU A 28 4.02 -11.99 20.00
CA GLU A 28 3.13 -11.55 18.92
C GLU A 28 3.59 -10.21 18.34
N ILE A 29 4.01 -9.28 19.20
CA ILE A 29 4.61 -8.01 18.76
C ILE A 29 5.84 -8.27 17.88
N THR A 30 6.68 -9.23 18.27
CA THR A 30 7.88 -9.59 17.51
C THR A 30 7.53 -10.18 16.14
N ILE A 31 6.52 -11.05 16.09
CA ILE A 31 6.04 -11.67 14.84
C ILE A 31 5.42 -10.61 13.92
N ILE A 32 4.53 -9.77 14.44
CA ILE A 32 3.89 -8.68 13.67
C ILE A 32 4.94 -7.74 13.09
N LYS A 33 5.93 -7.37 13.90
CA LYS A 33 7.05 -6.52 13.46
C LYS A 33 7.89 -7.20 12.37
N ALA A 34 8.23 -8.48 12.54
CA ALA A 34 8.98 -9.23 11.55
C ALA A 34 8.21 -9.40 10.23
N THR A 35 6.89 -9.64 10.30
CA THR A 35 6.01 -9.73 9.13
C THR A 35 5.96 -8.39 8.40
N ALA A 36 5.74 -7.28 9.11
CA ALA A 36 5.76 -5.95 8.52
C ALA A 36 7.09 -5.65 7.84
N GLU A 37 8.22 -5.87 8.53
CA GLU A 37 9.56 -5.67 7.97
C GLU A 37 9.81 -6.52 6.72
N ASN A 38 9.31 -7.76 6.69
CA ASN A 38 9.48 -8.65 5.54
C ASN A 38 8.57 -8.29 4.36
N THR A 39 7.35 -7.80 4.60
CA THR A 39 6.43 -7.37 3.55
C THR A 39 6.96 -6.13 2.82
N PHE A 40 7.60 -5.20 3.52
CA PHE A 40 8.17 -3.99 2.90
C PHE A 40 9.55 -4.19 2.26
N LYS A 41 10.17 -5.37 2.39
CA LYS A 41 11.49 -5.64 1.79
C LYS A 41 11.39 -5.75 0.27
N LYS A 42 11.90 -4.72 -0.42
CA LYS A 42 12.13 -4.73 -1.88
C LYS A 42 13.32 -5.63 -2.22
N ASN A 43 13.10 -6.94 -2.30
CA ASN A 43 14.16 -7.95 -2.49
C ASN A 43 14.29 -8.50 -3.93
N LYS A 44 13.46 -8.04 -4.87
CA LYS A 44 13.53 -8.44 -6.29
C LYS A 44 13.91 -7.24 -7.16
N ARG A 45 14.88 -7.44 -8.06
CA ARG A 45 15.25 -6.48 -9.11
C ARG A 45 14.76 -7.02 -10.45
N ILE A 46 14.10 -6.16 -11.23
CA ILE A 46 13.62 -6.46 -12.57
C ILE A 46 14.13 -5.39 -13.55
N THR A 47 14.31 -5.77 -14.81
CA THR A 47 14.63 -4.86 -15.91
C THR A 47 13.44 -4.85 -16.86
N ILE A 48 12.88 -3.66 -17.13
CA ILE A 48 11.71 -3.48 -18.00
C ILE A 48 12.11 -2.58 -19.17
N ARG A 49 11.65 -2.89 -20.39
CA ARG A 49 11.76 -1.99 -21.54
C ARG A 49 10.53 -1.09 -21.59
N LEU A 50 10.74 0.20 -21.76
CA LEU A 50 9.68 1.21 -21.87
C LEU A 50 9.91 2.03 -23.14
N TYR A 51 8.83 2.59 -23.69
CA TYR A 51 8.95 3.61 -24.72
C TYR A 51 9.55 4.90 -24.11
N ASP A 52 10.33 5.64 -24.89
CA ASP A 52 11.00 6.87 -24.43
C ASP A 52 10.00 7.92 -23.90
N HIS A 53 8.85 8.06 -24.57
CA HIS A 53 7.82 9.01 -24.17
C HIS A 53 7.17 8.63 -22.83
N ASP A 54 6.93 7.33 -22.58
CA ASP A 54 6.40 6.84 -21.31
C ASP A 54 7.38 7.08 -20.17
N PHE A 55 8.67 6.77 -20.40
CA PHE A 55 9.69 6.98 -19.40
C PHE A 55 9.80 8.45 -18.99
N LYS A 56 9.79 9.37 -19.95
CA LYS A 56 9.75 10.82 -19.69
C LYS A 56 8.47 11.24 -18.94
N GLY A 57 7.33 10.66 -19.30
CA GLY A 57 6.05 10.89 -18.61
C GLY A 57 6.11 10.48 -17.14
N ILE A 58 6.67 9.29 -16.85
CA ILE A 58 6.87 8.79 -15.49
C ILE A 58 7.80 9.72 -14.71
N GLN A 59 8.93 10.13 -15.28
CA GLN A 59 9.87 11.05 -14.62
C GLN A 59 9.21 12.38 -14.26
N LYS A 60 8.42 12.96 -15.18
CA LYS A 60 7.69 14.19 -14.94
C LYS A 60 6.67 14.04 -13.81
N LYS A 61 5.90 12.94 -13.79
CA LYS A 61 4.92 12.66 -12.74
C LYS A 61 5.58 12.44 -11.38
N ALA A 62 6.67 11.70 -11.34
CA ALA A 62 7.43 11.46 -10.12
C ALA A 62 7.98 12.76 -9.52
N LEU A 63 8.52 13.64 -10.39
CA LEU A 63 9.00 14.96 -10.00
C LEU A 63 7.87 15.85 -9.43
N GLN A 64 6.70 15.85 -10.07
CA GLN A 64 5.52 16.57 -9.57
C GLN A 64 5.09 16.10 -8.17
N MET A 65 5.25 14.80 -7.89
CA MET A 65 4.94 14.20 -6.60
C MET A 65 6.10 14.29 -5.58
N GLY A 66 7.27 14.83 -5.98
CA GLY A 66 8.45 14.91 -5.12
C GLY A 66 9.06 13.56 -4.74
N ILE A 67 8.82 12.50 -5.53
CA ILE A 67 9.30 11.14 -5.25
C ILE A 67 10.22 10.64 -6.37
N PRO A 68 11.12 9.67 -6.09
CA PRO A 68 11.89 9.02 -7.15
C PRO A 68 10.98 8.29 -8.14
N TYR A 69 11.33 8.30 -9.44
CA TYR A 69 10.54 7.62 -10.48
C TYR A 69 10.43 6.11 -10.24
N GLN A 70 11.45 5.48 -9.64
CA GLN A 70 11.42 4.07 -9.26
C GLN A 70 10.38 3.80 -8.18
N THR A 71 10.21 4.74 -7.23
CA THR A 71 9.19 4.65 -6.18
C THR A 71 7.79 4.76 -6.78
N LEU A 72 7.60 5.65 -7.74
CA LEU A 72 6.35 5.76 -8.48
C LEU A 72 6.02 4.46 -9.23
N ILE A 73 6.98 3.91 -9.98
CA ILE A 73 6.80 2.64 -10.72
C ILE A 73 6.45 1.50 -9.76
N ALA A 74 7.19 1.36 -8.66
CA ALA A 74 6.92 0.32 -7.66
C ALA A 74 5.53 0.47 -7.03
N GLY A 75 5.12 1.71 -6.71
CA GLY A 75 3.81 2.00 -6.14
C GLY A 75 2.66 1.73 -7.11
N ILE A 76 2.83 2.02 -8.40
CA ILE A 76 1.85 1.68 -9.44
C ILE A 76 1.67 0.17 -9.54
N ILE A 77 2.76 -0.60 -9.59
CA ILE A 77 2.70 -2.07 -9.66
C ILE A 77 1.99 -2.64 -8.43
N HIS A 78 2.35 -2.16 -7.23
CA HIS A 78 1.71 -2.59 -5.98
C HIS A 78 0.21 -2.34 -5.99
N ARG A 79 -0.22 -1.10 -6.27
CA ARG A 79 -1.64 -0.72 -6.33
C ARG A 79 -2.40 -1.45 -7.43
N TYR A 80 -1.75 -1.78 -8.55
CA TYR A 80 -2.37 -2.57 -9.60
C TYR A 80 -2.60 -4.02 -9.18
N ILE A 81 -1.66 -4.63 -8.44
CA ILE A 81 -1.80 -5.99 -7.91
C ILE A 81 -2.83 -6.04 -6.77
N GLU A 82 -2.88 -5.02 -5.91
CA GLU A 82 -3.84 -4.96 -4.79
C GLU A 82 -5.26 -4.60 -5.23
N GLY A 83 -5.46 -4.16 -6.48
CA GLY A 83 -6.78 -3.84 -7.03
C GLY A 83 -7.19 -2.38 -6.92
N ASP A 84 -6.37 -1.54 -6.27
CA ASP A 84 -6.56 -0.08 -6.14
C ASP A 84 -6.45 0.70 -7.47
N LEU A 85 -5.87 0.09 -8.49
CA LEU A 85 -5.77 0.63 -9.84
C LEU A 85 -6.61 -0.23 -10.80
N VAL A 86 -7.85 0.20 -11.02
CA VAL A 86 -8.74 -0.41 -12.01
C VAL A 86 -8.41 0.16 -13.39
N SER A 87 -8.10 -0.70 -14.36
CA SER A 87 -8.05 -0.28 -15.76
C SER A 87 -9.42 0.29 -16.14
N LYS A 88 -9.45 1.50 -16.70
CA LYS A 88 -10.69 2.05 -17.25
C LYS A 88 -11.12 1.10 -18.37
N LYS A 89 -12.12 0.26 -18.10
CA LYS A 89 -12.81 -0.50 -19.14
C LYS A 89 -13.60 0.52 -19.95
N ASP A 90 -13.30 0.59 -21.24
CA ASP A 90 -14.20 1.18 -22.23
C ASP A 90 -15.49 0.36 -22.33
#